data_AF-A0A6I3A6M1-F1
#
_entry.id   AF-A0A6I3A6M1-F1
#
_cell.length_a   1.000
_cell.length_b   1.000
_cell.length_c   1.000
_cell.angle_alpha   90.00
_cell.angle_beta   90.00
_cell.angle_gamma   90.00
#
_symmetry.space_group_name_H-M   'P 1'
#
loop_
_entity.id
_entity.type
_entity.pdbx_description
1 polymer ?
#
loop_
_entity_poly.entity_id
_entity_poly.type
_entity_poly.pdbx_seq_one_letter_code
_entity_poly.pdbx_strand_id
1 'polypeptide(L)'
;MTGADPARRSQLLGLKLAALVREHLGPDAPMQPGTWPGGAALVSGDASWVLAEESPQRALGRALAWARQHGSVALNVIAEQSGGLLARRATHFTVPPMVWSVDGRRLEATLPESFPRAAYVDPGLVHLAELIERGGADVVVEHGVLTGEVQGLEVCRAVRDAYTDECRLEVGVGKHDREAFLLMHGGVPTVDALRKVVSTVASHRTPGAELHPLNRLGAERAIRSRLLREPALVGARSLDVANPPVARANLKDAVPCVALGEDPDGEPVVVVCSTGIDLDVVPWAADARAALMGQAARLAIVVPERDASSITIALAAALRHPATVVGLPAS
;
A
#
# COMPACT_ATOMS: atom_id res chain seq x y z
N MET A 1 -7.94 -27.77 16.18
CA MET A 1 -7.46 -26.58 16.91
C MET A 1 -8.62 -25.61 17.01
N THR A 2 -9.23 -25.53 18.18
CA THR A 2 -10.35 -24.66 18.51
C THR A 2 -9.91 -23.20 18.40
N GLY A 3 -10.40 -22.49 17.37
CA GLY A 3 -10.19 -21.05 17.26
C GLY A 3 -10.73 -20.37 18.51
N ALA A 4 -9.90 -19.57 19.17
CA ALA A 4 -10.33 -18.80 20.33
C ALA A 4 -11.54 -17.92 19.97
N ASP A 5 -12.53 -17.88 20.87
CA ASP A 5 -13.70 -17.00 20.76
C ASP A 5 -13.23 -15.54 20.51
N PRO A 6 -13.65 -14.89 19.41
CA PRO A 6 -13.28 -13.50 19.10
C PRO A 6 -13.56 -12.52 20.25
N ALA A 7 -14.65 -12.73 21.00
CA ALA A 7 -14.99 -11.90 22.15
C ALA A 7 -13.97 -12.07 23.28
N ARG A 8 -13.55 -13.32 23.54
CA ARG A 8 -12.51 -13.62 24.52
C ARG A 8 -11.16 -13.03 24.12
N ARG A 9 -10.78 -13.10 22.84
CA ARG A 9 -9.54 -12.50 22.33
C ARG A 9 -9.55 -10.99 22.51
N SER A 10 -10.64 -10.31 22.16
CA SER A 10 -10.79 -8.86 22.34
C SER A 10 -10.67 -8.46 23.82
N GLN A 11 -11.31 -9.22 24.73
CA GLN A 11 -11.19 -8.99 26.17
C GLN A 11 -9.75 -9.11 26.68
N LEU A 12 -9.01 -10.13 26.24
CA LEU A 12 -7.62 -10.34 26.63
C LEU A 12 -6.70 -9.21 26.12
N LEU A 13 -6.91 -8.73 24.89
CA LEU A 13 -6.17 -7.60 24.34
C LEU A 13 -6.46 -6.30 25.10
N GLY A 14 -7.71 -6.08 25.51
CA GLY A 14 -8.10 -4.95 26.37
C GLY A 14 -7.40 -4.99 27.74
N LEU A 15 -7.35 -6.17 28.37
CA LEU A 15 -6.64 -6.35 29.64
C LEU A 15 -5.13 -6.14 29.49
N LYS A 16 -4.52 -6.64 28.41
CA LYS A 16 -3.10 -6.42 28.09
C LYS A 16 -2.81 -4.92 27.91
N LEU A 17 -3.61 -4.22 27.10
CA LEU A 17 -3.45 -2.78 26.89
C LEU A 17 -3.57 -2.00 28.21
N ALA A 18 -4.60 -2.27 29.01
CA ALA A 18 -4.79 -1.60 30.30
C ALA A 18 -3.61 -1.85 31.26
N ALA A 19 -3.06 -3.07 31.29
CA ALA A 19 -1.90 -3.38 32.12
C ALA A 19 -0.64 -2.60 31.68
N LEU A 20 -0.36 -2.55 30.37
CA LEU A 20 0.79 -1.82 29.82
C LEU A 20 0.68 -0.32 30.07
N VAL A 21 -0.50 0.27 29.86
CA VAL A 21 -0.73 1.70 30.09
C VAL A 21 -0.64 2.03 31.58
N ARG A 22 -1.14 1.17 32.47
CA ARG A 22 -1.02 1.35 33.93
C ARG A 22 0.42 1.32 34.40
N GLU A 23 1.21 0.38 33.89
CA GLU A 23 2.63 0.28 34.21
C GLU A 23 3.37 1.55 33.76
N HIS A 24 3.00 2.10 32.60
CA HIS A 24 3.64 3.29 32.03
C HIS A 24 3.23 4.61 32.69
N LEU A 25 1.94 4.80 32.99
CA LEU A 25 1.40 6.06 33.51
C LEU A 25 1.27 6.09 35.04
N GLY A 26 1.31 4.93 35.70
CA GLY A 26 1.08 4.78 37.13
C GLY A 26 -0.29 4.18 37.47
N PRO A 27 -0.45 3.67 38.72
CA PRO A 27 -1.60 2.86 39.13
C PRO A 27 -2.95 3.60 39.08
N ASP A 28 -2.93 4.92 39.27
CA ASP A 28 -4.11 5.79 39.39
C ASP A 28 -4.53 6.46 38.07
N ALA A 29 -3.87 6.14 36.96
CA ALA A 29 -4.21 6.71 35.66
C ALA A 29 -5.66 6.36 35.27
N PRO A 30 -6.50 7.35 34.88
CA PRO A 30 -7.86 7.08 34.44
C PRO A 30 -7.81 6.27 33.14
N MET A 31 -8.63 5.24 33.02
CA MET A 31 -8.70 4.40 31.81
C MET A 31 -10.14 4.19 31.40
N GLN A 32 -10.47 4.65 30.20
CA GLN A 32 -11.76 4.42 29.57
C GLN A 32 -11.55 3.49 28.37
N PRO A 33 -11.89 2.19 28.50
CA PRO A 33 -11.77 1.25 27.40
C PRO A 33 -12.63 1.66 26.20
N GLY A 34 -12.13 1.42 25.00
CA GLY A 34 -12.85 1.63 23.76
C GLY A 34 -12.75 0.45 22.82
N THR A 35 -13.65 0.38 21.85
CA THR A 35 -13.60 -0.66 20.82
C THR A 35 -12.72 -0.19 19.67
N TRP A 36 -11.79 -1.05 19.26
CA TRP A 36 -10.92 -0.80 18.12
C TRP A 36 -10.70 -2.07 17.30
N PRO A 37 -11.05 -2.08 16.00
CA PRO A 37 -10.90 -3.27 15.16
C PRO A 37 -9.44 -3.68 14.97
N GLY A 38 -9.15 -4.97 15.16
CA GLY A 38 -7.81 -5.53 14.99
C GLY A 38 -6.89 -5.38 16.20
N GLY A 39 -7.44 -5.10 17.39
CA GLY A 39 -6.65 -4.96 18.61
C GLY A 39 -7.49 -4.49 19.80
N ALA A 40 -6.94 -3.53 20.55
CA ALA A 40 -7.64 -2.87 21.65
C ALA A 40 -7.33 -1.37 21.67
N ALA A 41 -8.22 -0.58 22.27
CA ALA A 41 -7.97 0.83 22.51
C ALA A 41 -8.51 1.27 23.87
N LEU A 42 -7.95 2.36 24.40
CA LEU A 42 -8.48 3.06 25.56
C LEU A 42 -8.10 4.54 25.49
N VAL A 43 -8.83 5.37 26.23
CA VAL A 43 -8.49 6.77 26.48
C VAL A 43 -8.00 6.92 27.92
N SER A 44 -6.93 7.67 28.12
CA SER A 44 -6.42 8.06 29.43
C SER A 44 -6.11 9.55 29.44
N GLY A 45 -6.88 10.32 30.21
CA GLY A 45 -6.89 11.79 30.11
C GLY A 45 -7.25 12.23 28.69
N ASP A 46 -6.40 13.05 28.08
CA ASP A 46 -6.57 13.53 26.70
C ASP A 46 -5.80 12.69 25.66
N ALA A 47 -5.23 11.55 26.07
CA ALA A 47 -4.42 10.67 25.22
C ALA A 47 -5.16 9.39 24.84
N SER A 48 -5.15 9.10 23.54
CA SER A 48 -5.58 7.81 22.98
C SER A 48 -4.44 6.80 23.03
N TRP A 49 -4.75 5.57 23.41
CA TRP A 49 -3.83 4.43 23.40
C TRP A 49 -4.43 3.29 22.59
N VAL A 50 -3.67 2.79 21.61
CA VAL A 50 -4.07 1.67 20.74
C VAL A 50 -3.03 0.57 20.83
N LEU A 51 -3.47 -0.67 21.05
CA LEU A 51 -2.65 -1.88 20.87
C LEU A 51 -2.98 -2.48 19.51
N ALA A 52 -2.01 -2.42 18.59
CA ALA A 52 -2.12 -2.95 17.23
C ALA A 52 -1.69 -4.42 17.18
N GLU A 53 -2.65 -5.32 16.99
CA GLU A 53 -2.42 -6.78 16.97
C GLU A 53 -2.55 -7.34 15.54
N GLU A 54 -3.64 -6.99 14.85
CA GLU A 54 -3.95 -7.52 13.51
C GLU A 54 -3.48 -6.56 12.42
N SER A 55 -2.53 -7.05 11.61
CA SER A 55 -1.86 -6.25 10.57
C SER A 55 -1.31 -4.92 11.12
N PRO A 56 -0.38 -4.96 12.10
CA PRO A 56 0.11 -3.76 12.77
C PRO A 56 0.69 -2.74 11.78
N GLN A 57 1.32 -3.18 10.70
CA GLN A 57 1.81 -2.34 9.60
C GLN A 57 0.73 -1.48 8.91
N ARG A 58 -0.56 -1.74 9.16
CA ARG A 58 -1.73 -0.98 8.66
C ARG A 58 -2.57 -0.36 9.78
N ALA A 59 -2.02 -0.21 10.99
CA ALA A 59 -2.78 0.26 12.14
C ALA A 59 -2.84 1.79 12.25
N LEU A 60 -1.85 2.51 11.71
CA LEU A 60 -1.65 3.93 12.02
C LEU A 60 -2.81 4.80 11.55
N GLY A 61 -3.27 4.65 10.31
CA GLY A 61 -4.39 5.44 9.78
C GLY A 61 -5.69 5.22 10.56
N ARG A 62 -5.96 3.97 10.95
CA ARG A 62 -7.11 3.61 11.79
C ARG A 62 -7.01 4.18 13.20
N ALA A 63 -5.82 4.13 13.80
CA ALA A 63 -5.56 4.70 15.12
C ALA A 63 -5.72 6.23 15.14
N LEU A 64 -5.25 6.92 14.09
CA LEU A 64 -5.45 8.36 13.92
C LEU A 64 -6.92 8.75 13.79
N ALA A 65 -7.68 8.01 12.97
CA ALA A 65 -9.12 8.24 12.84
C ALA A 65 -9.86 8.02 14.16
N TRP A 66 -9.50 6.96 14.88
CA TRP A 66 -10.07 6.63 16.19
C TRP A 66 -9.76 7.73 17.22
N ALA A 67 -8.52 8.18 17.33
CA ALA A 67 -8.12 9.25 18.24
C ALA A 67 -8.86 10.57 17.95
N ARG A 68 -9.04 10.90 16.67
CA ARG A 68 -9.82 12.06 16.24
C ARG A 68 -11.29 11.97 16.66
N GLN A 69 -11.91 10.79 16.53
CA GLN A 69 -13.29 10.57 16.97
C GLN A 69 -13.45 10.77 18.48
N HIS A 70 -12.42 10.49 19.26
CA HIS A 70 -12.41 10.64 20.71
C HIS A 70 -11.84 11.99 21.18
N GLY A 71 -11.57 12.93 20.26
CA GLY A 71 -11.07 14.27 20.60
C GLY A 71 -9.70 14.27 21.29
N SER A 72 -8.90 13.21 21.14
CA SER A 72 -7.61 13.12 21.83
C SER A 72 -6.58 14.07 21.23
N VAL A 73 -5.77 14.67 22.11
CA VAL A 73 -4.69 15.59 21.73
C VAL A 73 -3.38 14.85 21.43
N ALA A 74 -3.27 13.60 21.91
CA ALA A 74 -2.12 12.72 21.68
C ALA A 74 -2.59 11.31 21.32
N LEU A 75 -1.81 10.62 20.49
CA LEU A 75 -2.01 9.22 20.13
C LEU A 75 -0.75 8.41 20.44
N ASN A 76 -0.94 7.30 21.14
CA ASN A 76 0.06 6.29 21.43
C ASN A 76 -0.33 4.97 20.75
N VAL A 77 0.57 4.41 19.95
CA VAL A 77 0.37 3.14 19.23
C VAL A 77 1.40 2.14 19.75
N ILE A 78 0.92 1.07 20.39
CA ILE A 78 1.73 -0.05 20.85
C ILE A 78 1.68 -1.13 19.78
N ALA A 79 2.85 -1.57 19.30
CA ALA A 79 2.95 -2.62 18.30
C ALA A 79 4.18 -3.51 18.58
N GLU A 80 3.96 -4.82 18.68
CA GLU A 80 5.06 -5.79 18.86
C GLU A 80 5.77 -6.14 17.55
N GLN A 81 5.11 -5.86 16.43
CA GLN A 81 5.67 -6.03 15.08
C GLN A 81 5.51 -4.73 14.30
N SER A 82 6.42 -4.48 13.35
CA SER A 82 6.39 -3.30 12.48
C SER A 82 6.45 -1.96 13.23
N GLY A 83 6.92 -1.93 14.47
CA GLY A 83 7.05 -0.69 15.25
C GLY A 83 7.94 0.35 14.58
N GLY A 84 9.07 -0.06 14.00
CA GLY A 84 9.98 0.84 13.27
C GLY A 84 9.34 1.50 12.04
N LEU A 85 8.60 0.71 11.26
CA LEU A 85 7.79 1.19 10.13
C LEU A 85 6.73 2.20 10.59
N LEU A 86 5.98 1.85 11.64
CA LEU A 86 4.93 2.73 12.18
C LEU A 86 5.54 4.01 12.74
N ALA A 87 6.67 3.94 13.44
CA ALA A 87 7.40 5.08 13.96
C ALA A 87 7.85 6.01 12.83
N ARG A 88 8.42 5.45 11.75
CA ARG A 88 8.79 6.23 10.54
C ARG A 88 7.57 6.95 9.96
N ARG A 89 6.46 6.24 9.76
CA ARG A 89 5.23 6.84 9.21
C ARG A 89 4.62 7.89 10.12
N ALA A 90 4.61 7.64 11.42
CA ALA A 90 4.13 8.57 12.43
C ALA A 90 4.90 9.87 12.41
N THR A 91 6.19 9.82 12.03
CA THR A 91 6.95 11.04 11.84
C THR A 91 6.30 11.95 10.82
N HIS A 92 5.49 11.57 9.84
CA HIS A 92 5.00 12.52 8.83
C HIS A 92 3.87 13.46 9.27
N PHE A 93 3.35 13.32 10.49
CA PHE A 93 2.24 14.11 11.01
C PHE A 93 2.70 15.36 11.77
N THR A 94 1.87 16.41 11.75
CA THR A 94 2.12 17.66 12.48
C THR A 94 2.18 17.41 14.00
N VAL A 95 1.25 16.61 14.50
CA VAL A 95 1.31 16.03 15.85
C VAL A 95 1.63 14.54 15.69
N PRO A 96 2.91 14.14 15.79
CA PRO A 96 3.32 12.78 15.49
C PRO A 96 2.80 11.80 16.56
N PRO A 97 2.11 10.72 16.18
CA PRO A 97 1.79 9.63 17.10
C PRO A 97 3.07 9.03 17.71
N MET A 98 3.03 8.74 19.00
CA MET A 98 4.11 8.00 19.66
C MET A 98 3.93 6.51 19.39
N VAL A 99 5.01 5.84 18.96
CA VAL A 99 5.00 4.39 18.71
C VAL A 99 5.84 3.69 19.76
N TRP A 100 5.31 2.61 20.31
CA TRP A 100 5.88 1.88 21.44
C TRP A 100 6.06 0.40 21.11
N SER A 101 7.21 -0.15 21.50
CA SER A 101 7.46 -1.59 21.59
C SER A 101 7.24 -2.06 23.02
N VAL A 102 6.99 -3.36 23.19
CA VAL A 102 6.77 -3.98 24.50
C VAL A 102 8.03 -4.78 24.88
N ASP A 103 8.66 -4.40 26.00
CA ASP A 103 9.68 -5.22 26.66
C ASP A 103 9.11 -5.74 28.00
N GLY A 104 8.66 -7.00 27.99
CA GLY A 104 7.94 -7.60 29.10
C GLY A 104 6.63 -6.86 29.42
N ARG A 105 6.67 -5.96 30.42
CA ARG A 105 5.54 -5.09 30.81
C ARG A 105 5.83 -3.60 30.59
N ARG A 106 7.02 -3.25 30.12
CA ARG A 106 7.44 -1.87 29.90
C ARG A 106 7.20 -1.48 28.46
N LEU A 107 6.86 -0.20 28.27
CA LEU A 107 6.76 0.42 26.96
C LEU A 107 8.04 1.19 26.68
N GLU A 108 8.65 0.91 25.54
CA GLU A 108 9.84 1.61 25.05
C GLU A 108 9.52 2.34 23.76
N ALA A 109 9.95 3.59 23.66
CA ALA A 109 9.72 4.39 22.47
C ALA A 109 10.46 3.77 21.28
N THR A 110 9.72 3.44 20.22
CA THR A 110 10.30 2.81 19.04
C THR A 110 10.94 3.84 18.13
N LEU A 111 12.19 3.59 17.73
CA LEU A 111 12.88 4.43 16.76
C LEU A 111 12.36 4.19 15.34
N PRO A 112 12.20 5.25 14.51
CA PRO A 112 11.92 5.12 13.09
C PRO A 112 12.97 4.24 12.38
N GLU A 113 12.52 3.23 11.65
CA GLU A 113 13.42 2.41 10.82
C GLU A 113 13.77 3.13 9.50
N SER A 114 14.97 2.92 8.97
CA SER A 114 15.37 3.46 7.65
C SER A 114 14.58 2.82 6.49
N PHE A 115 14.51 3.51 5.35
CA PHE A 115 13.94 2.94 4.13
C PHE A 115 14.71 1.69 3.67
N PRO A 116 14.01 0.67 3.15
CA PRO A 116 14.67 -0.47 2.53
C PRO A 116 15.48 -0.01 1.31
N ARG A 117 16.57 -0.72 1.01
CA ARG A 117 17.38 -0.45 -0.19
C ARG A 117 16.55 -0.75 -1.44
N ALA A 118 16.69 0.11 -2.46
CA ALA A 118 16.10 -0.13 -3.76
C ALA A 118 16.63 -1.44 -4.37
N ALA A 119 15.72 -2.25 -4.88
CA ALA A 119 16.04 -3.45 -5.65
C ALA A 119 16.12 -3.10 -7.14
N TYR A 120 17.12 -3.65 -7.81
CA TYR A 120 17.33 -3.48 -9.25
C TYR A 120 16.91 -4.75 -9.99
N VAL A 121 16.53 -4.59 -11.25
CA VAL A 121 16.26 -5.74 -12.12
C VAL A 121 17.56 -6.51 -12.34
N ASP A 122 17.49 -7.83 -12.26
CA ASP A 122 18.58 -8.71 -12.66
C ASP A 122 19.03 -8.35 -14.10
N PRO A 123 20.31 -8.00 -14.33
CA PRO A 123 20.79 -7.62 -15.66
C PRO A 123 20.50 -8.66 -16.76
N GLY A 124 20.46 -9.95 -16.42
CA GLY A 124 20.12 -11.02 -17.36
C GLY A 124 18.65 -11.04 -17.80
N LEU A 125 17.76 -10.38 -17.06
CA LEU A 125 16.34 -10.29 -17.41
C LEU A 125 15.99 -9.08 -18.28
N VAL A 126 16.87 -8.07 -18.36
CA VAL A 126 16.58 -6.78 -19.02
C VAL A 126 16.19 -6.96 -20.49
N HIS A 127 16.84 -7.87 -21.21
CA HIS A 127 16.54 -8.15 -22.62
C HIS A 127 15.10 -8.64 -22.88
N LEU A 128 14.38 -9.13 -21.86
CA LEU A 128 13.01 -9.60 -21.99
C LEU A 128 12.01 -8.45 -22.14
N ALA A 129 12.40 -7.20 -21.84
CA ALA A 129 11.55 -6.02 -22.03
C ALA A 129 11.07 -5.88 -23.48
N GLU A 130 11.95 -6.10 -24.46
CA GLU A 130 11.59 -6.03 -25.89
C GLU A 130 10.52 -7.08 -26.26
N LEU A 131 10.56 -8.26 -25.64
CA LEU A 131 9.56 -9.30 -25.86
C LEU A 131 8.19 -8.91 -25.28
N ILE A 132 8.18 -8.19 -24.16
CA ILE A 132 6.97 -7.66 -23.53
C ILE A 132 6.32 -6.63 -24.45
N GLU A 133 7.10 -5.66 -24.96
CA GLU A 133 6.63 -4.63 -25.89
C GLU A 133 6.10 -5.22 -27.19
N ARG A 134 6.84 -6.16 -27.80
CA ARG A 134 6.40 -6.89 -29.01
C ARG A 134 5.12 -7.71 -28.78
N GLY A 135 4.86 -8.08 -27.53
CA GLY A 135 3.64 -8.74 -27.09
C GLY A 135 2.44 -7.81 -26.93
N GLY A 136 2.67 -6.49 -26.92
CA GLY A 136 1.65 -5.46 -26.76
C GLY A 136 1.33 -5.08 -25.32
N ALA A 137 2.20 -5.43 -24.36
CA ALA A 137 2.06 -5.05 -22.95
C ALA A 137 2.98 -3.87 -22.60
N ASP A 138 2.57 -3.09 -21.59
CA ASP A 138 3.39 -2.03 -21.01
C ASP A 138 4.50 -2.64 -20.15
N VAL A 139 5.75 -2.22 -20.37
CA VAL A 139 6.89 -2.67 -19.55
C VAL A 139 6.90 -1.94 -18.22
N VAL A 140 6.85 -2.68 -17.12
CA VAL A 140 6.84 -2.12 -15.77
C VAL A 140 7.90 -2.77 -14.91
N VAL A 141 8.69 -1.93 -14.24
CA VAL A 141 9.67 -2.35 -13.23
C VAL A 141 9.24 -1.86 -11.86
N GLU A 142 9.00 -2.79 -10.93
CA GLU A 142 8.76 -2.49 -9.53
C GLU A 142 9.56 -3.43 -8.63
N HIS A 143 10.27 -2.88 -7.64
CA HIS A 143 11.10 -3.64 -6.69
C HIS A 143 12.05 -4.64 -7.35
N GLY A 144 12.68 -4.23 -8.46
CA GLY A 144 13.60 -5.08 -9.23
C GLY A 144 12.92 -6.20 -10.01
N VAL A 145 11.60 -6.20 -10.10
CA VAL A 145 10.84 -7.17 -10.90
C VAL A 145 10.42 -6.52 -12.21
N LEU A 146 10.84 -7.11 -13.32
CA LEU A 146 10.41 -6.75 -14.68
C LEU A 146 9.11 -7.51 -15.03
N THR A 147 8.07 -6.77 -15.38
CA THR A 147 6.72 -7.29 -15.67
C THR A 147 6.13 -6.63 -16.91
N GLY A 148 5.19 -7.33 -17.55
CA GLY A 148 4.32 -6.75 -18.55
C GLY A 148 2.93 -6.52 -17.98
N GLU A 149 2.38 -5.32 -18.15
CA GLU A 149 1.06 -4.95 -17.69
C GLU A 149 0.11 -4.60 -18.85
N VAL A 150 -1.18 -4.87 -18.66
CA VAL A 150 -2.25 -4.35 -19.52
C VAL A 150 -3.20 -3.55 -18.65
N GLN A 151 -3.19 -2.22 -18.84
CA GLN A 151 -4.00 -1.29 -18.04
C GLN A 151 -3.82 -1.51 -16.52
N GLY A 152 -2.58 -1.74 -16.08
CA GLY A 152 -2.23 -1.99 -14.68
C GLY A 152 -2.38 -3.44 -14.20
N LEU A 153 -2.78 -4.39 -15.05
CA LEU A 153 -2.84 -5.81 -14.70
C LEU A 153 -1.60 -6.55 -15.20
N GLU A 154 -0.84 -7.16 -14.29
CA GLU A 154 0.30 -8.01 -14.64
C GLU A 154 -0.17 -9.23 -15.48
N VAL A 155 0.33 -9.33 -16.71
CA VAL A 155 0.04 -10.42 -17.66
C VAL A 155 1.26 -11.29 -17.95
N CYS A 156 2.46 -10.82 -17.60
CA CYS A 156 3.67 -11.62 -17.63
C CYS A 156 4.72 -11.09 -16.64
N ARG A 157 5.68 -11.95 -16.31
CA ARG A 157 6.79 -11.65 -15.41
C ARG A 157 8.07 -12.26 -15.94
N ALA A 158 9.14 -11.47 -15.94
CA ALA A 158 10.48 -11.97 -16.20
C ALA A 158 11.01 -12.70 -14.96
N VAL A 159 11.50 -13.91 -15.15
CA VAL A 159 12.07 -14.73 -14.07
C VAL A 159 13.36 -15.39 -14.53
N ARG A 160 14.25 -15.61 -13.57
CA ARG A 160 15.38 -16.53 -13.69
C ARG A 160 15.02 -17.81 -12.96
N ASP A 161 15.08 -18.94 -13.66
CA ASP A 161 14.81 -20.23 -13.07
C ASP A 161 15.84 -20.55 -11.98
N ALA A 162 15.37 -20.94 -10.78
CA ALA A 162 16.26 -21.21 -9.65
C ALA A 162 17.11 -22.48 -9.82
N TYR A 163 16.71 -23.39 -10.72
CA TYR A 163 17.38 -24.66 -10.95
C TYR A 163 18.20 -24.66 -12.24
N THR A 164 17.67 -24.08 -13.31
CA THR A 164 18.32 -24.08 -14.63
C THR A 164 19.08 -22.80 -14.95
N ASP A 165 18.93 -21.74 -14.14
CA ASP A 165 19.47 -20.41 -14.39
C ASP A 165 18.94 -19.73 -15.68
N GLU A 166 17.93 -20.32 -16.31
CA GLU A 166 17.34 -19.83 -17.56
C GLU A 166 16.49 -18.57 -17.32
N CYS A 167 16.73 -17.53 -18.12
CA CYS A 167 15.93 -16.31 -18.12
C CYS A 167 14.75 -16.48 -19.08
N ARG A 168 13.52 -16.35 -18.58
CA ARG A 168 12.31 -16.49 -19.39
C ARG A 168 11.20 -15.54 -18.97
N LEU A 169 10.22 -15.38 -19.85
CA LEU A 169 8.94 -14.76 -19.52
C LEU A 169 7.92 -15.83 -19.12
N GLU A 170 7.37 -15.70 -17.92
CA GLU A 170 6.18 -16.44 -17.50
C GLU A 170 4.94 -15.64 -17.85
N VAL A 171 4.09 -16.18 -18.71
CA VAL A 171 2.88 -15.51 -19.23
C VAL A 171 1.64 -16.05 -18.51
N GLY A 172 0.77 -15.15 -18.03
CA GLY A 172 -0.44 -15.47 -17.28
C GLY A 172 -0.78 -14.43 -16.21
N VAL A 173 -2.07 -14.37 -15.83
CA VAL A 173 -2.57 -13.41 -14.83
C VAL A 173 -2.47 -14.00 -13.43
N GLY A 174 -1.39 -13.66 -12.73
CA GLY A 174 -1.09 -14.20 -11.39
C GLY A 174 -0.35 -15.54 -11.41
N LYS A 175 0.07 -15.99 -10.23
CA LYS A 175 1.01 -17.11 -10.09
C LYS A 175 0.47 -18.44 -10.64
N HIS A 176 -0.75 -18.82 -10.25
CA HIS A 176 -1.33 -20.10 -10.68
C HIS A 176 -1.57 -20.17 -12.19
N ASP A 177 -2.02 -19.07 -12.80
CA ASP A 177 -2.22 -19.00 -14.25
C ASP A 177 -0.91 -19.16 -15.00
N ARG A 178 0.19 -18.57 -14.50
CA ARG A 178 1.53 -18.71 -15.08
C ARG A 178 2.08 -20.13 -14.96
N GLU A 179 1.93 -20.76 -13.79
CA GLU A 179 2.33 -22.16 -13.58
C GLU A 179 1.55 -23.10 -14.51
N ALA A 180 0.23 -22.90 -14.62
CA ALA A 180 -0.62 -23.66 -15.52
C ALA A 180 -0.24 -23.45 -16.99
N PHE A 181 0.06 -22.21 -17.38
CA PHE A 181 0.48 -21.87 -18.73
C PHE A 181 1.79 -22.59 -19.12
N LEU A 182 2.79 -22.58 -18.23
CA LEU A 182 4.08 -23.26 -18.42
C LEU A 182 3.90 -24.77 -18.64
N LEU A 183 3.06 -25.43 -17.83
CA LEU A 183 2.78 -26.86 -17.96
C LEU A 183 2.08 -27.23 -19.27
N MET A 184 1.18 -26.35 -19.75
CA MET A 184 0.36 -26.62 -20.94
C MET A 184 1.06 -26.29 -22.27
N HIS A 185 1.98 -25.32 -22.28
CA HIS A 185 2.49 -24.73 -23.53
C HIS A 185 4.00 -24.88 -23.69
N GLY A 186 4.67 -25.77 -22.94
CA GLY A 186 6.13 -25.92 -22.87
C GLY A 186 6.90 -25.65 -24.18
N GLY A 187 7.36 -24.41 -24.35
CA GLY A 187 8.13 -23.95 -25.53
C GLY A 187 7.40 -23.10 -26.57
N VAL A 188 6.14 -22.67 -26.37
CA VAL A 188 5.47 -21.70 -27.27
C VAL A 188 6.28 -20.39 -27.33
N PRO A 189 6.48 -19.78 -28.51
CA PRO A 189 7.11 -18.46 -28.61
C PRO A 189 6.41 -17.46 -27.69
N THR A 190 7.15 -16.95 -26.70
CA THR A 190 6.63 -16.13 -25.59
C THR A 190 5.84 -14.91 -26.07
N VAL A 191 6.19 -14.36 -27.24
CA VAL A 191 5.52 -13.18 -27.81
C VAL A 191 4.10 -13.48 -28.30
N ASP A 192 3.86 -14.57 -29.04
CA ASP A 192 2.52 -14.88 -29.55
C ASP A 192 1.58 -15.35 -28.45
N ALA A 193 2.11 -16.10 -27.48
CA ALA A 193 1.43 -16.41 -26.23
C ALA A 193 1.01 -15.13 -25.50
N LEU A 194 1.94 -14.19 -25.33
CA LEU A 194 1.69 -12.92 -24.67
C LEU A 194 0.64 -12.09 -25.40
N ARG A 195 0.69 -12.00 -26.74
CA ARG A 195 -0.33 -11.28 -27.53
C ARG A 195 -1.74 -11.80 -27.29
N LYS A 196 -1.93 -13.12 -27.18
CA LYS A 196 -3.24 -13.72 -26.89
C LYS A 196 -3.76 -13.32 -25.50
N VAL A 197 -2.88 -13.37 -24.49
CA VAL A 197 -3.24 -12.95 -23.12
C VAL A 197 -3.53 -11.45 -23.07
N VAL A 198 -2.68 -10.63 -23.70
CA VAL A 198 -2.86 -9.17 -23.80
C VAL A 198 -4.20 -8.84 -24.43
N SER A 199 -4.53 -9.45 -25.58
CA SER A 199 -5.81 -9.23 -26.27
C SER A 199 -7.00 -9.58 -25.39
N THR A 200 -6.94 -10.73 -24.70
CA THR A 200 -8.00 -11.18 -23.79
C THR A 200 -8.17 -10.22 -22.60
N VAL A 201 -7.08 -9.77 -21.98
CA VAL A 201 -7.15 -8.86 -20.84
C VAL A 201 -7.63 -7.48 -21.27
N ALA A 202 -7.16 -6.99 -22.42
CA ALA A 202 -7.54 -5.70 -22.95
C ALA A 202 -9.04 -5.61 -23.24
N SER A 203 -9.66 -6.68 -23.78
CA SER A 203 -11.10 -6.70 -24.06
C SER A 203 -11.97 -6.64 -22.80
N HIS A 204 -11.46 -7.12 -21.66
CA HIS A 204 -12.18 -7.07 -20.38
C HIS A 204 -11.95 -5.79 -19.59
N ARG A 205 -10.83 -5.08 -19.81
CA ARG A 205 -10.46 -3.86 -19.06
C ARG A 205 -10.86 -2.56 -19.75
N THR A 206 -11.65 -2.61 -20.81
CA THR A 206 -12.25 -1.43 -21.45
C THR A 206 -13.46 -0.90 -20.67
N PRO A 207 -13.73 0.42 -20.72
CA PRO A 207 -14.97 1.00 -20.19
C PRO A 207 -16.20 0.31 -20.78
N GLY A 208 -17.16 -0.04 -19.94
CA GLY A 208 -18.40 -0.72 -20.35
C GLY A 208 -18.28 -2.23 -20.63
N ALA A 209 -17.11 -2.84 -20.43
CA ALA A 209 -16.95 -4.29 -20.54
C ALA A 209 -17.85 -5.05 -19.52
N GLU A 210 -18.28 -6.25 -19.90
CA GLU A 210 -19.02 -7.13 -18.99
C GLU A 210 -18.24 -7.42 -17.70
N LEU A 211 -18.97 -7.67 -16.62
CA LEU A 211 -18.36 -7.96 -15.32
C LEU A 211 -17.48 -9.22 -15.41
N HIS A 212 -16.19 -9.06 -15.14
CA HIS A 212 -15.20 -10.14 -15.25
C HIS A 212 -14.12 -10.01 -14.18
N PRO A 213 -13.57 -11.10 -13.59
CA PRO A 213 -12.49 -10.98 -12.60
C PRO A 213 -11.31 -10.10 -13.06
N LEU A 214 -10.95 -10.15 -14.35
CA LEU A 214 -9.84 -9.37 -14.93
C LEU A 214 -10.04 -7.85 -14.86
N ASN A 215 -11.28 -7.35 -14.76
CA ASN A 215 -11.54 -5.91 -14.61
C ASN A 215 -11.69 -5.44 -13.17
N ARG A 216 -11.62 -6.37 -12.20
CA ARG A 216 -11.66 -6.06 -10.77
C ARG A 216 -10.29 -6.17 -10.08
N LEU A 217 -9.35 -6.91 -10.67
CA LEU A 217 -8.00 -7.08 -10.13
C LEU A 217 -7.11 -5.87 -10.39
N GLY A 218 -6.25 -5.53 -9.43
CA GLY A 218 -5.29 -4.43 -9.56
C GLY A 218 -5.94 -3.08 -9.86
N ALA A 219 -7.05 -2.76 -9.19
CA ALA A 219 -7.81 -1.54 -9.44
C ALA A 219 -6.98 -0.27 -9.18
N GLU A 220 -6.08 -0.29 -8.20
CA GLU A 220 -5.15 0.81 -7.91
C GLU A 220 -4.20 1.04 -9.10
N ARG A 221 -3.66 -0.04 -9.67
CA ARG A 221 -2.81 0.04 -10.87
C ARG A 221 -3.58 0.41 -12.12
N ALA A 222 -4.87 0.07 -12.21
CA ALA A 222 -5.76 0.56 -13.27
C ALA A 222 -5.88 2.08 -13.24
N ILE A 223 -6.08 2.65 -12.04
CA ILE A 223 -6.08 4.09 -11.80
C ILE A 223 -4.74 4.68 -12.23
N ARG A 224 -3.62 4.12 -11.76
CA ARG A 224 -2.29 4.59 -12.17
C ARG A 224 -2.12 4.57 -13.68
N SER A 225 -2.44 3.46 -14.35
CA SER A 225 -2.33 3.34 -15.80
C SER A 225 -3.14 4.39 -16.56
N ARG A 226 -4.34 4.76 -16.06
CA ARG A 226 -5.09 5.90 -16.59
C ARG A 226 -4.34 7.22 -16.39
N LEU A 227 -3.80 7.47 -15.20
CA LEU A 227 -3.06 8.70 -14.90
C LEU A 227 -1.76 8.84 -15.70
N LEU A 228 -1.07 7.74 -16.03
CA LEU A 228 0.11 7.80 -16.92
C LEU A 228 -0.28 8.28 -18.33
N ARG A 229 -1.48 7.92 -18.81
CA ARG A 229 -2.02 8.38 -20.11
C ARG A 229 -2.62 9.79 -20.03
N GLU A 230 -3.21 10.15 -18.90
CA GLU A 230 -3.93 11.40 -18.67
C GLU A 230 -3.42 12.13 -17.41
N PRO A 231 -2.14 12.57 -17.37
CA PRO A 231 -1.53 13.12 -16.15
C PRO A 231 -2.18 14.44 -15.69
N ALA A 232 -2.82 15.18 -16.61
CA ALA A 232 -3.54 16.40 -16.31
C ALA A 232 -4.70 16.21 -15.31
N LEU A 233 -5.24 14.99 -15.16
CA LEU A 233 -6.29 14.67 -14.17
C LEU A 233 -5.88 14.94 -12.73
N VAL A 234 -4.57 14.99 -12.45
CA VAL A 234 -4.00 15.30 -11.13
C VAL A 234 -3.10 16.54 -11.17
N GLY A 235 -3.22 17.35 -12.23
CA GLY A 235 -2.39 18.52 -12.46
C GLY A 235 -0.92 18.19 -12.74
N ALA A 236 -0.61 16.98 -13.22
CA ALA A 236 0.74 16.62 -13.66
C ALA A 236 0.89 16.83 -15.17
N ARG A 237 2.12 17.10 -15.61
CA ARG A 237 2.51 17.15 -17.03
C ARG A 237 2.90 15.75 -17.53
N SER A 238 3.67 15.03 -16.72
CA SER A 238 4.12 13.67 -16.99
C SER A 238 4.07 12.85 -15.70
N LEU A 239 3.92 11.55 -15.85
CA LEU A 239 3.98 10.58 -14.76
C LEU A 239 4.59 9.30 -15.28
N ASP A 240 5.46 8.70 -14.48
CA ASP A 240 6.08 7.39 -14.69
C ASP A 240 5.81 6.48 -13.50
N VAL A 241 5.89 5.17 -13.70
CA VAL A 241 5.78 4.19 -12.62
C VAL A 241 6.92 4.40 -11.62
N ALA A 242 6.57 4.40 -10.33
CA ALA A 242 7.54 4.48 -9.24
C ALA A 242 7.36 3.35 -8.23
N ASN A 243 8.44 2.99 -7.54
CA ASN A 243 8.42 1.95 -6.52
C ASN A 243 7.58 2.39 -5.32
N PRO A 244 6.55 1.62 -4.91
CA PRO A 244 5.90 1.84 -3.64
C PRO A 244 6.85 1.55 -2.45
N PRO A 245 6.59 2.08 -1.24
CA PRO A 245 7.39 1.77 -0.05
C PRO A 245 7.25 0.31 0.42
N VAL A 246 6.22 -0.40 -0.06
CA VAL A 246 5.95 -1.80 0.28
C VAL A 246 5.70 -2.58 -1.00
N ALA A 247 6.46 -3.65 -1.20
CA ALA A 247 6.27 -4.55 -2.34
C ALA A 247 4.93 -5.28 -2.25
N ARG A 248 4.23 -5.39 -3.38
CA ARG A 248 3.00 -6.18 -3.48
C ARG A 248 3.34 -7.68 -3.44
N ALA A 249 2.78 -8.39 -2.48
CA ALA A 249 2.96 -9.84 -2.36
C ALA A 249 2.05 -10.62 -3.32
N ASN A 250 0.75 -10.28 -3.37
CA ASN A 250 -0.21 -10.97 -4.24
C ASN A 250 -1.02 -10.00 -5.11
N LEU A 251 -1.44 -10.48 -6.27
CA LEU A 251 -2.28 -9.72 -7.22
C LEU A 251 -3.65 -9.33 -6.64
N LYS A 252 -4.18 -10.13 -5.71
CA LYS A 252 -5.49 -9.93 -5.07
C LYS A 252 -5.43 -8.94 -3.91
N ASP A 253 -4.23 -8.63 -3.41
CA ASP A 253 -4.08 -7.73 -2.28
C ASP A 253 -4.36 -6.31 -2.74
N ALA A 254 -5.25 -5.61 -2.04
CA ALA A 254 -5.50 -4.18 -2.25
C ALA A 254 -4.33 -3.39 -1.62
N VAL A 255 -3.26 -3.24 -2.39
CA VAL A 255 -2.07 -2.46 -2.03
C VAL A 255 -2.07 -1.20 -2.89
N PRO A 256 -1.83 0.00 -2.33
CA PRO A 256 -1.66 1.20 -3.14
C PRO A 256 -0.48 1.09 -4.10
N CYS A 257 -0.50 1.85 -5.19
CA CYS A 257 0.62 1.95 -6.12
C CYS A 257 1.01 3.41 -6.37
N VAL A 258 2.22 3.64 -6.87
CA VAL A 258 2.81 4.98 -6.97
C VAL A 258 3.15 5.32 -8.42
N ALA A 259 2.96 6.59 -8.76
CA ALA A 259 3.57 7.24 -9.90
C ALA A 259 4.34 8.49 -9.44
N LEU A 260 5.40 8.81 -10.14
CA LEU A 260 6.24 9.99 -9.92
C LEU A 260 6.31 10.78 -11.22
N GLY A 261 6.28 12.10 -11.14
CA GLY A 261 6.53 12.95 -12.28
C GLY A 261 6.59 14.41 -11.88
N GLU A 262 6.24 15.29 -12.80
CA GLU A 262 6.37 16.74 -12.65
C GLU A 262 5.08 17.42 -13.11
N ASP A 263 4.76 18.56 -12.52
CA ASP A 263 3.66 19.41 -12.95
C ASP A 263 4.07 20.37 -14.10
N PRO A 264 3.17 21.23 -14.61
CA PRO A 264 3.50 22.20 -15.64
C PRO A 264 4.57 23.23 -15.25
N ASP A 265 4.88 23.41 -13.97
CA ASP A 265 5.93 24.33 -13.52
C ASP A 265 7.28 23.61 -13.32
N GLY A 266 7.30 22.28 -13.48
CA GLY A 266 8.47 21.43 -13.26
C GLY A 266 8.64 20.99 -11.81
N GLU A 267 7.63 21.22 -10.96
CA GLU A 267 7.68 20.82 -9.56
C GLU A 267 7.31 19.33 -9.41
N PRO A 268 8.01 18.58 -8.55
CA PRO A 268 7.83 17.14 -8.44
C PRO A 268 6.48 16.78 -7.80
N VAL A 269 5.83 15.77 -8.38
CA VAL A 269 4.53 15.25 -7.94
C VAL A 269 4.64 13.75 -7.67
N VAL A 270 4.31 13.35 -6.45
CA VAL A 270 4.11 11.95 -6.07
C VAL A 270 2.61 11.67 -6.04
N VAL A 271 2.20 10.67 -6.80
CA VAL A 271 0.81 10.24 -6.93
C VAL A 271 0.66 8.84 -6.36
N VAL A 272 -0.22 8.70 -5.37
CA VAL A 272 -0.54 7.41 -4.74
C VAL A 272 -1.96 7.01 -5.10
N CYS A 273 -2.12 5.89 -5.79
CA CYS A 273 -3.41 5.38 -6.22
C CYS A 273 -3.90 4.32 -5.23
N SER A 274 -5.14 4.45 -4.76
CA SER A 274 -5.79 3.48 -3.87
C SER A 274 -7.26 3.29 -4.25
N THR A 275 -7.91 2.28 -3.67
CA THR A 275 -9.35 2.04 -3.83
C THR A 275 -10.02 1.69 -2.50
N GLY A 276 -11.31 1.97 -2.40
CA GLY A 276 -12.09 1.80 -1.18
C GLY A 276 -11.70 2.78 -0.08
N ILE A 277 -12.35 2.64 1.08
CA ILE A 277 -12.03 3.44 2.27
C ILE A 277 -10.84 2.81 3.00
N ASP A 278 -9.64 3.16 2.56
CA ASP A 278 -8.38 2.76 3.22
C ASP A 278 -7.82 3.92 4.06
N LEU A 279 -8.04 3.89 5.37
CA LEU A 279 -7.52 4.92 6.28
C LEU A 279 -5.99 4.93 6.36
N ASP A 280 -5.34 3.80 6.10
CA ASP A 280 -3.87 3.69 6.17
C ASP A 280 -3.18 4.21 4.90
N VAL A 281 -3.94 4.56 3.86
CA VAL A 281 -3.38 5.15 2.64
C VAL A 281 -2.64 6.46 2.92
N VAL A 282 -3.08 7.25 3.90
CA VAL A 282 -2.47 8.55 4.22
C VAL A 282 -1.06 8.40 4.79
N PRO A 283 -0.83 7.67 5.91
CA PRO A 283 0.52 7.43 6.40
C PRO A 283 1.38 6.68 5.39
N TRP A 284 0.79 5.74 4.63
CA TRP A 284 1.48 5.04 3.55
C TRP A 284 1.95 5.98 2.43
N ALA A 285 1.11 6.93 2.02
CA ALA A 285 1.41 7.86 0.94
C ALA A 285 2.48 8.89 1.35
N ALA A 286 2.44 9.34 2.59
CA ALA A 286 3.48 10.20 3.14
C ALA A 286 4.85 9.49 3.18
N ASP A 287 4.86 8.19 3.55
CA ASP A 287 6.04 7.32 3.52
C ASP A 287 6.58 7.16 2.09
N ALA A 288 5.68 6.94 1.12
CA ALA A 288 6.03 6.82 -0.30
C ALA A 288 6.68 8.10 -0.84
N ARG A 289 6.09 9.26 -0.55
CA ARG A 289 6.67 10.56 -0.92
C ARG A 289 8.07 10.72 -0.34
N ALA A 290 8.23 10.43 0.95
CA ALA A 290 9.52 10.55 1.64
C ALA A 290 10.59 9.61 1.07
N ALA A 291 10.22 8.39 0.71
CA ALA A 291 11.14 7.42 0.10
C ALA A 291 11.63 7.85 -1.29
N LEU A 292 10.76 8.49 -2.09
CA LEU A 292 11.04 8.83 -3.48
C LEU A 292 11.68 10.23 -3.66
N MET A 293 11.13 11.24 -2.98
CA MET A 293 11.45 12.65 -3.23
C MET A 293 11.71 13.44 -1.95
N GLY A 294 11.88 12.77 -0.81
CA GLY A 294 11.91 13.45 0.49
C GLY A 294 10.58 14.15 0.78
N GLN A 295 10.61 15.35 1.36
CA GLN A 295 9.40 16.08 1.77
C GLN A 295 8.94 17.17 0.79
N ALA A 296 9.69 17.41 -0.29
CA ALA A 296 9.47 18.56 -1.17
C ALA A 296 8.36 18.35 -2.20
N ALA A 297 8.08 17.11 -2.60
CA ALA A 297 7.12 16.85 -3.65
C ALA A 297 5.66 17.08 -3.20
N ARG A 298 4.85 17.60 -4.12
CA ARG A 298 3.39 17.62 -3.97
C ARG A 298 2.89 16.18 -3.88
N LEU A 299 2.00 15.90 -2.93
CA LEU A 299 1.41 14.57 -2.75
C LEU A 299 -0.07 14.58 -3.14
N ALA A 300 -0.43 13.76 -4.13
CA ALA A 300 -1.81 13.49 -4.50
C ALA A 300 -2.16 12.03 -4.14
N ILE A 301 -3.20 11.85 -3.33
CA ILE A 301 -3.80 10.54 -3.05
C ILE A 301 -5.03 10.43 -3.94
N VAL A 302 -4.98 9.52 -4.90
CA VAL A 302 -5.98 9.39 -5.96
C VAL A 302 -6.81 8.13 -5.74
N VAL A 303 -8.12 8.31 -5.67
CA VAL A 303 -9.09 7.25 -5.43
C VAL A 303 -10.28 7.41 -6.37
N PRO A 304 -11.11 6.38 -6.60
CA PRO A 304 -12.40 6.59 -7.23
C PRO A 304 -13.20 7.65 -6.47
N GLU A 305 -13.98 8.48 -7.17
CA GLU A 305 -14.69 9.63 -6.57
C GLU A 305 -15.55 9.24 -5.36
N ARG A 306 -16.24 8.09 -5.44
CA ARG A 306 -17.03 7.53 -4.32
C ARG A 306 -16.22 7.16 -3.07
N ASP A 307 -14.91 6.96 -3.21
CA ASP A 307 -14.01 6.53 -2.14
C ASP A 307 -13.32 7.74 -1.46
N ALA A 308 -13.52 8.96 -1.98
CA ALA A 308 -12.97 10.20 -1.43
C ALA A 308 -13.69 10.61 -0.13
N SER A 309 -13.40 9.91 0.96
CA SER A 309 -14.05 10.13 2.26
C SER A 309 -13.49 11.32 3.03
N SER A 310 -14.37 12.01 3.76
CA SER A 310 -14.04 13.17 4.60
C SER A 310 -12.99 12.87 5.68
N ILE A 311 -12.97 11.64 6.22
CA ILE A 311 -11.95 11.24 7.19
C ILE A 311 -10.57 11.12 6.54
N THR A 312 -10.48 10.59 5.33
CA THR A 312 -9.21 10.49 4.59
C THR A 312 -8.67 11.87 4.25
N ILE A 313 -9.55 12.80 3.83
CA ILE A 313 -9.21 14.21 3.59
C ILE A 313 -8.68 14.87 4.88
N ALA A 314 -9.37 14.66 6.01
CA ALA A 314 -8.95 15.22 7.29
C ALA A 314 -7.59 14.67 7.75
N LEU A 315 -7.33 13.38 7.56
CA LEU A 315 -6.03 12.78 7.86
C LEU A 315 -4.92 13.29 6.93
N ALA A 316 -5.21 13.45 5.64
CA ALA A 316 -4.27 14.00 4.66
C ALA A 316 -3.86 15.45 4.98
N ALA A 317 -4.79 16.24 5.52
CA ALA A 317 -4.52 17.60 6.00
C ALA A 317 -3.71 17.65 7.31
N ALA A 318 -3.68 16.56 8.08
CA ALA A 318 -2.93 16.48 9.35
C ALA A 318 -1.43 16.16 9.17
N LEU A 319 -0.99 15.87 7.94
CA LEU A 319 0.43 15.71 7.60
C LEU A 319 1.17 17.04 7.75
N ARG A 320 2.47 16.99 8.11
CA ARG A 320 3.35 18.18 8.12
C ARG A 320 3.38 18.90 6.77
N HIS A 321 3.39 18.10 5.71
CA HIS A 321 3.20 18.56 4.34
C HIS A 321 1.90 17.95 3.84
N PRO A 322 0.79 18.70 3.86
CA PRO A 322 -0.53 18.19 3.49
C PRO A 322 -0.55 17.51 2.12
N ALA A 323 -1.41 16.50 1.98
CA ALA A 323 -1.68 15.85 0.71
C ALA A 323 -3.08 16.25 0.20
N THR A 324 -3.25 16.26 -1.12
CA THR A 324 -4.56 16.43 -1.75
C THR A 324 -5.18 15.08 -2.00
N VAL A 325 -6.42 14.86 -1.58
CA VAL A 325 -7.20 13.68 -1.99
C VAL A 325 -7.97 14.04 -3.25
N VAL A 326 -7.75 13.30 -4.34
CA VAL A 326 -8.37 13.53 -5.64
C VAL A 326 -9.31 12.37 -5.94
N GLY A 327 -10.60 12.70 -6.10
CA GLY A 327 -11.62 11.75 -6.57
C GLY A 327 -11.60 11.68 -8.10
N LEU A 328 -11.35 10.49 -8.66
CA LEU A 328 -11.45 10.25 -10.09
C LEU A 328 -12.85 9.81 -10.48
N PRO A 329 -13.48 10.48 -11.46
CA PRO A 329 -14.75 10.01 -12.02
C PRO A 329 -14.54 8.66 -12.71
N ALA A 330 -15.59 7.84 -12.75
CA ALA A 330 -15.57 6.61 -13.53
C ALA A 330 -15.20 6.92 -14.99
N SER A 331 -14.39 6.04 -15.59
CA SER A 331 -14.07 6.09 -17.02
C SER A 331 -15.25 5.68 -17.88
#